data_AF-A0A2V3ZS76-F1
#
_entry.id   AF-A0A2V3ZS76-F1
#
_cell.length_a   1.000
_cell.length_b   1.000
_cell.length_c   1.000
_cell.angle_alpha   90.00
_cell.angle_beta   90.00
_cell.angle_gamma   90.00
#
_symmetry.space_group_name_H-M   'P 1'
#
loop_
_entity.id
_entity.type
_entity.pdbx_description
1 polymer ?
#
loop_
_entity_poly.entity_id
_entity_poly.type
_entity_poly.pdbx_seq_one_letter_code
_entity_poly.pdbx_strand_id
1 'polypeptide(L)'
;MEGIGTIILIFAAVGVGIYILFFFIPVALWFSALLSGVRISLIQLVFMRWRKVPPNVIVRALIEGTKAGLTLNRNELEAHYLAGGHVSQVTHALVSASKANIDLPFQMATAIDLAGRDVYEAVQMSVIPKVINTPPVTAVAKDGIQLIAKARVTVRANIRQLVGGAGEETVLARVGEGIVSSIGSSETHKSVLENPDNISRVVLEKGLDAGTAFEILSIDIADIDIGKNIGAVLQTDQAEADLKIAQAKAEERRAMAVASEQENKALAQEMRAKVIEAEAEVPRAMAEAFRNGQLGIMDYYRMKNIEADTSMRENIANPKDKGKKK
;
A
#
# COMPACT_ATOMS: atom_id res chain seq x y z
N MET A 1 -0.36 -64.88 66.16
CA MET A 1 -0.38 -63.54 65.50
C MET A 1 0.22 -63.54 64.08
N GLU A 2 0.87 -64.62 63.62
CA GLU A 2 1.53 -64.65 62.30
C GLU A 2 0.57 -64.85 61.10
N GLY A 3 -0.58 -65.49 61.30
CA GLY A 3 -1.61 -65.67 60.25
C GLY A 3 -2.41 -64.41 59.93
N ILE A 4 -2.53 -63.48 60.88
CA ILE A 4 -3.29 -62.23 60.67
C ILE A 4 -2.48 -61.25 59.81
N GLY A 5 -1.16 -61.18 60.03
CA GLY A 5 -0.27 -60.33 59.23
C GLY A 5 -0.19 -60.73 57.75
N THR A 6 -0.18 -62.03 57.45
CA THR A 6 -0.16 -62.54 56.07
C THR A 6 -1.49 -62.31 55.35
N ILE A 7 -2.63 -62.49 56.03
CA ILE A 7 -3.96 -62.17 55.48
C ILE A 7 -4.08 -60.67 55.17
N ILE A 8 -3.66 -59.79 56.08
CA ILE A 8 -3.68 -58.33 55.86
C ILE A 8 -2.80 -57.95 54.66
N LEU A 9 -1.64 -58.58 54.50
CA LEU A 9 -0.71 -58.29 53.40
C LEU A 9 -1.26 -58.76 52.04
N ILE A 10 -1.96 -59.91 51.99
CA ILE A 10 -2.66 -60.38 50.79
C ILE A 10 -3.83 -59.45 50.44
N PHE A 11 -4.64 -59.04 51.42
CA PHE A 11 -5.73 -58.09 51.17
C PHE A 11 -5.21 -56.72 50.73
N ALA A 12 -4.08 -56.25 51.29
CA ALA A 12 -3.42 -55.03 50.84
C ALA A 12 -2.88 -55.17 49.40
N ALA A 13 -2.24 -56.30 49.06
CA ALA A 13 -1.75 -56.56 47.71
C ALA A 13 -2.89 -56.64 46.68
N VAL A 14 -4.00 -57.31 47.02
CA VAL A 14 -5.21 -57.36 46.19
C VAL A 14 -5.85 -55.98 46.07
N GLY A 15 -5.93 -55.22 47.16
CA GLY A 15 -6.44 -53.84 47.15
C GLY A 15 -5.61 -52.93 46.26
N VAL A 16 -4.28 -53.02 46.32
CA VAL A 16 -3.35 -52.29 45.44
C VAL A 16 -3.50 -52.75 43.99
N GLY A 17 -3.63 -54.05 43.73
CA GLY A 17 -3.87 -54.58 42.39
C GLY A 17 -5.18 -54.09 41.77
N ILE A 18 -6.26 -54.08 42.55
CA ILE A 18 -7.57 -53.53 42.16
C ILE A 18 -7.46 -52.02 41.91
N TYR A 19 -6.77 -51.27 42.78
CA TYR A 19 -6.57 -49.84 42.61
C TYR A 19 -5.80 -49.52 41.30
N ILE A 20 -4.73 -50.26 41.00
CA ILE A 20 -3.98 -50.12 39.75
C ILE A 20 -4.85 -50.47 38.53
N LEU A 21 -5.69 -51.51 38.64
CA LEU A 21 -6.62 -51.89 37.58
C LEU A 21 -7.64 -50.79 37.28
N PHE A 22 -8.28 -50.23 38.31
CA PHE A 22 -9.24 -49.13 38.16
C PHE A 22 -8.57 -47.81 37.75
N PHE A 23 -7.30 -47.61 38.09
CA PHE A 23 -6.52 -46.46 37.61
C PHE A 23 -6.26 -46.56 36.10
N PHE A 24 -5.99 -47.76 35.59
CA PHE A 24 -5.67 -47.97 34.17
C PHE A 24 -6.91 -48.07 33.29
N ILE A 25 -8.00 -48.68 33.79
CA ILE A 25 -9.25 -48.88 33.05
C ILE A 25 -10.24 -47.78 33.43
N PRO A 26 -10.60 -46.86 32.51
CA PRO A 26 -11.55 -45.80 32.80
C PRO A 26 -13.01 -46.31 32.75
N VAL A 27 -13.40 -47.14 33.72
CA VAL A 27 -14.73 -47.76 33.81
C VAL A 27 -15.85 -46.71 33.88
N ALA A 28 -15.62 -45.60 34.60
CA ALA A 28 -16.59 -44.50 34.69
C ALA A 28 -16.86 -43.82 33.33
N LEU A 29 -15.82 -43.65 32.51
CA LEU A 29 -15.93 -43.06 31.18
C LEU A 29 -16.66 -44.01 30.22
N TRP A 30 -16.34 -45.29 30.29
CA TRP A 30 -17.03 -46.34 29.53
C TRP A 30 -18.53 -46.38 29.84
N PHE A 31 -18.88 -46.34 31.13
CA PHE A 31 -20.28 -46.34 31.56
C PHE A 31 -21.02 -45.09 31.08
N SER A 32 -20.37 -43.91 31.12
CA SER A 32 -20.94 -42.66 30.60
C SER A 32 -21.20 -42.69 29.09
N ALA A 33 -20.31 -43.33 28.33
CA ALA A 33 -20.47 -43.55 26.89
C ALA A 33 -21.67 -44.46 26.61
N LEU A 34 -21.77 -45.57 27.34
CA LEU A 34 -22.86 -46.54 27.20
C LEU A 34 -24.23 -45.90 27.46
N LEU A 35 -24.37 -45.14 28.55
CA LEU A 35 -25.60 -44.40 28.88
C LEU A 35 -25.98 -43.36 27.81
N SER A 36 -24.99 -42.82 27.10
CA SER A 36 -25.19 -41.85 26.03
C SER A 36 -25.42 -42.49 24.65
N GLY A 37 -25.55 -43.82 24.58
CA GLY A 37 -25.79 -44.57 23.34
C GLY A 37 -24.52 -44.86 22.51
N VAL A 38 -23.34 -44.52 23.02
CA VAL A 38 -22.05 -44.71 22.32
C VAL A 38 -21.44 -46.06 22.70
N ARG A 39 -21.37 -46.98 21.73
CA ARG A 39 -20.84 -48.34 21.94
C ARG A 39 -19.32 -48.37 21.79
N ILE A 40 -18.60 -48.31 22.91
CA ILE A 40 -17.12 -48.45 22.96
C ILE A 40 -16.77 -49.62 23.87
N SER A 41 -15.79 -50.44 23.49
CA SER A 41 -15.30 -51.53 24.34
C SER A 41 -14.24 -51.05 25.33
N LEU A 42 -14.18 -51.67 26.51
CA LEU A 42 -13.16 -51.37 27.53
C LEU A 42 -11.74 -51.54 26.99
N ILE A 43 -11.52 -52.56 26.15
CA ILE A 43 -10.24 -52.84 25.50
C ILE A 43 -9.82 -51.67 24.58
N GLN A 44 -10.77 -51.05 23.88
CA GLN A 44 -10.47 -49.90 23.02
C GLN A 44 -9.99 -48.68 23.81
N LEU A 45 -10.56 -48.42 24.99
CA LEU A 45 -10.12 -47.33 25.87
C LEU A 45 -8.68 -47.54 26.36
N VAL A 46 -8.30 -48.80 26.60
CA VAL A 46 -6.92 -49.17 26.93
C VAL A 46 -5.99 -48.95 25.74
N PHE A 47 -6.39 -49.37 24.53
CA PHE A 47 -5.59 -49.16 23.32
C PHE A 47 -5.41 -47.68 22.95
N MET A 48 -6.40 -46.82 23.21
CA MET A 48 -6.26 -45.37 23.06
C MET A 48 -5.13 -44.82 23.93
N ARG A 49 -5.06 -45.22 25.21
CA ARG A 49 -3.97 -44.82 26.11
C ARG A 49 -2.61 -45.28 25.61
N TRP A 50 -2.51 -46.50 25.09
CA TRP A 50 -1.26 -47.01 24.52
C TRP A 50 -0.82 -46.18 23.30
N ARG A 51 -1.76 -45.80 22.44
CA ARG A 51 -1.52 -44.89 21.31
C ARG A 51 -1.31 -43.42 21.72
N LYS A 52 -1.22 -43.12 23.01
CA LYS A 52 -1.10 -41.76 23.58
C LYS A 52 -2.26 -40.82 23.21
N VAL A 53 -3.43 -41.37 22.90
CA VAL A 53 -4.67 -40.59 22.67
C VAL A 53 -5.48 -40.56 23.96
N PRO A 54 -5.83 -39.39 24.52
CA PRO A 54 -6.60 -39.29 25.76
C PRO A 54 -8.04 -39.78 25.52
N PRO A 55 -8.47 -40.89 26.15
CA PRO A 55 -9.80 -41.45 25.89
C PRO A 55 -10.93 -40.50 26.28
N ASN A 56 -10.71 -39.64 27.29
CA ASN A 56 -11.70 -38.68 27.77
C ASN A 56 -12.14 -37.69 26.67
N VAL A 57 -11.20 -37.19 25.87
CA VAL A 57 -11.50 -36.21 24.80
C VAL A 57 -12.32 -36.88 23.71
N ILE A 58 -11.89 -38.06 23.24
CA ILE A 58 -12.56 -38.79 22.16
C ILE A 58 -13.97 -39.24 22.57
N VAL A 59 -14.12 -39.79 23.79
CA VAL A 59 -15.42 -40.26 24.26
C VAL A 59 -16.41 -39.10 24.43
N ARG A 60 -15.96 -37.96 24.99
CA ARG A 60 -16.82 -36.77 25.11
C ARG A 60 -17.27 -36.25 23.75
N ALA A 61 -16.34 -36.15 22.80
CA ALA A 61 -16.62 -35.76 21.41
C ALA A 61 -17.64 -36.70 20.74
N LEU A 62 -17.51 -38.02 20.94
CA LEU A 62 -18.47 -39.00 20.42
C LEU A 62 -19.85 -38.87 21.07
N ILE A 63 -19.91 -38.72 22.39
CA ILE A 63 -21.15 -38.49 23.13
C ILE A 63 -21.87 -37.25 22.61
N GLU A 64 -21.12 -36.15 22.43
CA GLU A 64 -21.67 -34.90 21.95
C GLU A 64 -22.20 -35.01 20.52
N GLY A 65 -21.41 -35.57 19.60
CA GLY A 65 -21.84 -35.80 18.22
C GLY A 65 -23.08 -36.69 18.14
N THR A 66 -23.10 -37.79 18.90
CA THR A 66 -24.23 -38.75 18.90
C THR A 66 -25.50 -38.09 19.43
N LYS A 67 -25.41 -37.30 20.50
CA LYS A 67 -26.54 -36.54 21.05
C LYS A 67 -27.04 -35.44 20.10
N ALA A 68 -26.18 -34.94 19.22
CA ALA A 68 -26.55 -34.00 18.16
C ALA A 68 -27.04 -34.68 16.87
N GLY A 69 -27.15 -36.02 16.84
CA GLY A 69 -27.56 -36.77 15.66
C GLY A 69 -26.47 -36.97 14.60
N LEU A 70 -25.20 -36.66 14.93
CA LEU A 70 -24.06 -36.83 14.04
C LEU A 70 -23.45 -38.22 14.16
N THR A 71 -23.17 -38.85 13.02
CA THR A 71 -22.45 -40.12 12.95
C THR A 71 -20.94 -39.88 12.86
N LEU A 72 -20.26 -39.80 14.00
CA LEU A 72 -18.81 -39.63 14.06
C LEU A 72 -18.09 -40.97 14.20
N ASN A 73 -17.05 -41.19 13.39
CA ASN A 73 -16.21 -42.38 13.50
C ASN A 73 -15.09 -42.16 14.52
N ARG A 74 -15.02 -43.06 15.51
CA ARG A 74 -13.98 -43.03 16.54
C ARG A 74 -12.57 -43.02 15.96
N ASN A 75 -12.31 -43.85 14.93
CA ASN A 75 -10.96 -43.95 14.35
C ASN A 75 -10.52 -42.63 13.69
N GLU A 76 -11.46 -41.88 13.11
CA GLU A 76 -11.18 -40.59 12.48
C GLU A 76 -10.89 -39.51 13.53
N LEU A 77 -11.62 -39.51 14.66
CA LEU A 77 -11.33 -38.62 15.79
C LEU A 77 -9.96 -38.91 16.42
N GLU A 78 -9.60 -40.20 16.54
CA GLU A 78 -8.28 -40.61 17.01
C GLU A 78 -7.18 -40.17 16.04
N ALA A 79 -7.39 -40.36 14.73
CA ALA A 79 -6.46 -39.95 13.69
C ALA A 79 -6.25 -38.44 13.68
N HIS A 80 -7.33 -37.65 13.82
CA HIS A 80 -7.26 -36.19 13.90
C HIS A 80 -6.48 -35.71 15.12
N TYR A 81 -6.71 -36.33 16.29
CA TYR A 81 -5.93 -36.03 17.49
C TYR A 81 -4.43 -36.34 17.31
N LEU A 82 -4.11 -37.47 16.69
CA LEU A 82 -2.72 -37.87 16.42
C LEU A 82 -2.05 -36.95 15.38
N ALA A 83 -2.81 -36.36 14.46
CA ALA A 83 -2.34 -35.34 13.54
C ALA A 83 -2.09 -33.97 14.21
N GLY A 84 -2.40 -33.84 15.51
CA GLY A 84 -2.23 -32.61 16.28
C GLY A 84 -3.46 -31.69 16.27
N GLY A 85 -4.61 -32.17 15.80
CA GLY A 85 -5.84 -31.39 15.74
C GLY A 85 -6.64 -31.34 17.05
N HIS A 86 -7.53 -30.35 17.14
CA HIS A 86 -8.39 -30.06 18.28
C HIS A 86 -9.75 -30.74 18.15
N VAL A 87 -9.82 -32.01 18.55
CA VAL A 87 -11.04 -32.83 18.45
C VAL A 87 -12.28 -32.16 19.08
N SER A 88 -12.16 -31.56 20.26
CA SER A 88 -13.29 -30.94 20.95
C SER A 88 -13.85 -29.74 20.19
N GLN A 89 -12.99 -28.90 19.60
CA GLN A 89 -13.42 -27.72 18.85
C GLN A 89 -14.11 -28.13 17.55
N VAL A 90 -13.53 -29.11 16.84
CA VAL A 90 -14.13 -29.68 15.62
C VAL A 90 -15.49 -30.28 15.89
N THR A 91 -15.68 -31.03 16.99
CA THR A 91 -17.00 -31.59 17.32
C THR A 91 -18.01 -30.52 17.68
N HIS A 92 -17.63 -29.51 18.48
CA HIS A 92 -18.52 -28.38 18.78
C HIS A 92 -18.93 -27.62 17.50
N ALA A 93 -17.99 -27.42 16.56
CA ALA A 93 -18.25 -26.79 15.28
C ALA A 93 -19.22 -27.61 14.42
N LEU A 94 -19.02 -28.93 14.33
CA LEU A 94 -19.91 -29.83 13.58
C LEU A 94 -21.34 -29.86 14.17
N VAL A 95 -21.46 -29.88 15.49
CA VAL A 95 -22.76 -29.82 16.18
C VAL A 95 -23.45 -28.49 15.88
N SER A 96 -22.71 -27.39 15.89
CA SER A 96 -23.23 -26.06 15.58
C SER A 96 -23.65 -25.94 14.11
N ALA A 97 -22.85 -26.48 13.19
CA ALA A 97 -23.14 -26.52 11.76
C ALA A 97 -24.42 -27.33 11.48
N SER A 98 -24.55 -28.50 12.09
CA SER A 98 -25.75 -29.35 11.98
C SER A 98 -27.01 -28.65 12.46
N LYS A 99 -26.95 -27.98 13.62
CA LYS A 99 -28.08 -27.19 14.16
C LYS A 99 -28.44 -26.00 13.28
N ALA A 100 -27.45 -25.41 12.61
CA ALA A 100 -27.64 -24.32 11.66
C ALA A 100 -27.97 -24.79 10.23
N ASN A 101 -28.13 -26.10 10.01
CA ASN A 101 -28.37 -26.72 8.70
C ASN A 101 -27.29 -26.38 7.66
N ILE A 102 -26.03 -26.33 8.09
CA ILE A 102 -24.87 -26.11 7.23
C ILE A 102 -24.17 -27.45 6.97
N ASP A 103 -23.96 -27.75 5.68
CA ASP A 103 -23.24 -28.95 5.24
C ASP A 103 -21.74 -28.81 5.49
N LEU A 104 -21.27 -29.34 6.61
CA LEU A 104 -19.86 -29.40 7.00
C LEU A 104 -19.46 -30.87 7.25
N PRO A 105 -18.82 -31.54 6.27
CA PRO A 105 -18.36 -32.90 6.46
C PRO A 105 -17.17 -32.95 7.42
N PHE A 106 -17.05 -34.05 8.17
CA PHE A 106 -15.99 -34.24 9.17
C PHE A 106 -14.59 -33.98 8.60
N GLN A 107 -14.30 -34.50 7.40
CA GLN A 107 -13.00 -34.34 6.73
C GLN A 107 -12.66 -32.88 6.44
N MET A 108 -13.65 -32.07 6.06
CA MET A 108 -13.45 -30.64 5.81
C MET A 108 -13.22 -29.90 7.12
N ALA A 109 -13.98 -30.20 8.17
CA ALA A 109 -13.79 -29.62 9.49
C ALA A 109 -12.38 -29.92 10.05
N THR A 110 -11.88 -31.15 9.89
CA THR A 110 -10.51 -31.51 10.27
C THR A 110 -9.45 -30.80 9.44
N ALA A 111 -9.69 -30.61 8.13
CA ALA A 111 -8.76 -29.90 7.26
C ALA A 111 -8.64 -28.42 7.63
N ILE A 112 -9.75 -27.78 8.02
CA ILE A 112 -9.78 -26.39 8.48
C ILE A 112 -8.95 -26.22 9.77
N ASP A 113 -9.17 -27.11 10.75
CA ASP A 113 -8.45 -27.08 12.02
C ASP A 113 -6.94 -27.33 11.83
N LEU A 114 -6.56 -28.30 11.00
CA LEU A 114 -5.14 -28.56 10.67
C LEU A 114 -4.48 -27.42 9.88
N ALA A 115 -5.26 -26.64 9.14
CA ALA A 115 -4.79 -25.41 8.49
C ALA A 115 -4.57 -24.25 9.48
N GLY A 116 -4.84 -24.46 10.78
CA GLY A 116 -4.66 -23.47 11.83
C GLY A 116 -5.79 -22.44 11.91
N ARG A 117 -6.96 -22.72 11.31
CA ARG A 117 -8.14 -21.87 11.39
C ARG A 117 -9.14 -22.42 12.41
N ASP A 118 -9.81 -21.53 13.13
CA ASP A 118 -10.87 -21.93 14.05
C ASP A 118 -12.14 -22.30 13.27
N VAL A 119 -12.46 -23.60 13.26
CA VAL A 119 -13.65 -24.15 12.60
C VAL A 119 -14.94 -23.63 13.24
N TYR A 120 -14.93 -23.44 14.56
CA TYR A 120 -16.10 -23.01 15.30
C TYR A 120 -16.44 -21.55 14.98
N GLU A 121 -15.43 -20.66 14.97
CA GLU A 121 -15.61 -19.27 14.54
C GLU A 121 -16.12 -19.19 13.10
N ALA A 122 -15.59 -20.02 12.20
CA ALA A 122 -16.03 -20.05 10.80
C ALA A 122 -17.51 -20.47 10.66
N VAL A 123 -17.95 -21.47 11.41
CA VAL A 123 -19.37 -21.87 11.44
C VAL A 123 -20.24 -20.76 12.03
N GLN A 124 -19.81 -20.14 13.13
CA GLN A 124 -20.54 -19.01 13.73
C GLN A 124 -20.70 -17.85 12.76
N MET A 125 -19.63 -17.47 12.06
CA MET A 125 -19.64 -16.40 11.08
C MET A 125 -20.49 -16.75 9.84
N SER A 126 -20.66 -18.04 9.55
CA SER A 126 -21.56 -18.49 8.50
C SER A 126 -23.04 -18.25 8.87
N VAL A 127 -23.40 -18.42 10.15
CA VAL A 127 -24.76 -18.19 10.67
C VAL A 127 -25.03 -16.71 10.95
N ILE A 128 -24.06 -16.04 11.59
CA ILE A 128 -24.15 -14.65 12.03
C ILE A 128 -23.05 -13.87 11.28
N PRO A 129 -23.40 -13.14 10.21
CA PRO A 129 -22.44 -12.34 9.47
C PRO A 129 -21.73 -11.32 10.36
N LYS A 130 -20.47 -11.04 10.04
CA LYS A 130 -19.63 -10.07 10.74
C LYS A 130 -19.49 -8.82 9.89
N VAL A 131 -19.57 -7.66 10.54
CA VAL A 131 -19.33 -6.36 9.88
C VAL A 131 -17.88 -5.96 10.10
N ILE A 132 -17.17 -5.69 9.01
CA ILE A 132 -15.76 -5.28 9.01
C ILE A 132 -15.66 -3.94 8.30
N ASN A 133 -14.99 -2.97 8.91
CA ASN A 133 -14.77 -1.66 8.29
C ASN A 133 -13.50 -1.70 7.44
N THR A 134 -13.57 -1.12 6.24
CA THR A 134 -12.37 -0.92 5.42
C THR A 134 -11.49 0.17 6.03
N PRO A 135 -10.16 0.13 5.82
CA PRO A 135 -9.34 1.32 6.01
C PRO A 135 -9.87 2.48 5.14
N PRO A 136 -9.60 3.75 5.49
CA PRO A 136 -10.03 4.90 4.69
C PRO A 136 -9.38 4.83 3.30
N VAL A 137 -10.22 4.72 2.28
CA VAL A 137 -9.80 4.62 0.87
C VAL A 137 -9.85 6.01 0.26
N THR A 138 -8.73 6.44 -0.32
CA THR A 138 -8.62 7.76 -0.94
C THR A 138 -8.59 7.63 -2.45
N ALA A 139 -9.45 8.37 -3.15
CA ALA A 139 -9.52 8.39 -4.60
C ALA A 139 -9.84 9.79 -5.13
N VAL A 140 -9.59 10.03 -6.41
CA VAL A 140 -9.80 11.33 -7.06
C VAL A 140 -10.79 11.13 -8.19
N ALA A 141 -11.88 11.92 -8.22
CA ALA A 141 -12.82 11.91 -9.32
C ALA A 141 -12.25 12.64 -10.55
N LYS A 142 -12.88 12.49 -11.73
CA LYS A 142 -12.36 13.10 -12.98
C LYS A 142 -12.30 14.64 -12.94
N ASP A 143 -13.08 15.26 -12.07
CA ASP A 143 -13.04 16.71 -11.81
C ASP A 143 -11.86 17.16 -10.93
N GLY A 144 -10.98 16.24 -10.52
CA GLY A 144 -9.77 16.53 -9.77
C GLY A 144 -9.98 16.69 -8.27
N ILE A 145 -11.17 16.40 -7.74
CA ILE A 145 -11.48 16.49 -6.32
C ILE A 145 -11.27 15.13 -5.64
N GLN A 146 -10.52 15.15 -4.54
CA GLN A 146 -10.25 13.98 -3.72
C GLN A 146 -11.46 13.66 -2.84
N LEU A 147 -11.80 12.38 -2.77
CA LEU A 147 -12.79 11.81 -1.86
C LEU A 147 -12.11 10.75 -0.99
N ILE A 148 -12.43 10.74 0.30
CA ILE A 148 -12.00 9.73 1.26
C ILE A 148 -13.23 8.95 1.69
N ALA A 149 -13.35 7.71 1.23
CA ALA A 149 -14.47 6.85 1.50
C ALA A 149 -14.11 5.78 2.54
N LYS A 150 -15.05 5.50 3.45
CA LYS A 150 -14.98 4.36 4.38
C LYS A 150 -16.18 3.47 4.12
N ALA A 151 -15.97 2.17 3.93
CA ALA A 151 -17.04 1.21 3.73
C ALA A 151 -17.14 0.24 4.91
N ARG A 152 -18.36 -0.22 5.19
CA ARG A 152 -18.63 -1.38 6.04
C ARG A 152 -18.95 -2.55 5.13
N VAL A 153 -18.19 -3.61 5.27
CA VAL A 153 -18.39 -4.84 4.51
C VAL A 153 -18.99 -5.87 5.45
N THR A 154 -20.19 -6.34 5.10
CA THR A 154 -20.81 -7.46 5.83
C THR A 154 -20.38 -8.74 5.14
N VAL A 155 -19.57 -9.54 5.84
CA VAL A 155 -19.04 -10.80 5.32
C VAL A 155 -19.61 -12.00 6.07
N ARG A 156 -19.77 -13.09 5.33
CA ARG A 156 -20.10 -14.41 5.84
C ARG A 156 -18.96 -15.37 5.49
N ALA A 157 -18.63 -16.31 6.37
CA ALA A 157 -17.64 -17.34 6.03
C ALA A 157 -18.21 -18.34 5.00
N ASN A 158 -17.45 -18.59 3.93
CA ASN A 158 -17.74 -19.63 2.96
C ASN A 158 -17.01 -20.92 3.35
N ILE A 159 -17.74 -21.85 3.97
CA ILE A 159 -17.18 -23.08 4.52
C ILE A 159 -16.45 -23.92 3.45
N ARG A 160 -16.92 -23.93 2.20
CA ARG A 160 -16.34 -24.74 1.13
C ARG A 160 -14.96 -24.24 0.69
N GLN A 161 -14.71 -22.95 0.79
CA GLN A 161 -13.47 -22.28 0.33
C GLN A 161 -12.60 -21.79 1.48
N LEU A 162 -12.89 -22.20 2.72
CA LEU A 162 -12.17 -21.76 3.90
C LEU A 162 -10.72 -22.27 3.95
N VAL A 163 -10.45 -23.43 3.34
CA VAL A 163 -9.10 -23.97 3.16
C VAL A 163 -8.56 -23.56 1.80
N GLY A 164 -7.46 -22.81 1.79
CA GLY A 164 -6.79 -22.34 0.57
C GLY A 164 -7.40 -21.07 -0.05
N GLY A 165 -8.56 -20.61 0.41
CA GLY A 165 -9.13 -19.32 0.00
C GLY A 165 -8.41 -18.11 0.60
N ALA A 166 -8.52 -16.97 -0.08
CA ALA A 166 -7.95 -15.71 0.41
C ALA A 166 -8.64 -15.21 1.69
N GLY A 167 -7.87 -14.55 2.55
CA GLY A 167 -8.34 -14.09 3.87
C GLY A 167 -9.14 -12.77 3.84
N GLU A 168 -9.53 -12.30 5.02
CA GLU A 168 -10.29 -11.04 5.21
C GLU A 168 -9.55 -9.84 4.60
N GLU A 169 -8.23 -9.76 4.79
CA GLU A 169 -7.41 -8.66 4.26
C GLU A 169 -7.47 -8.55 2.73
N THR A 170 -7.50 -9.69 2.04
CA THR A 170 -7.60 -9.71 0.57
C THR A 170 -8.98 -9.25 0.11
N VAL A 171 -10.04 -9.63 0.84
CA VAL A 171 -11.40 -9.15 0.56
C VAL A 171 -11.47 -7.63 0.74
N LEU A 172 -10.94 -7.09 1.85
CA LEU A 172 -10.91 -5.65 2.10
C LEU A 172 -10.10 -4.89 1.05
N ALA A 173 -8.96 -5.44 0.60
CA ALA A 173 -8.14 -4.84 -0.44
C ALA A 173 -8.89 -4.78 -1.79
N ARG A 174 -9.56 -5.87 -2.18
CA ARG A 174 -10.37 -5.93 -3.41
C ARG A 174 -11.57 -4.97 -3.36
N VAL A 175 -12.24 -4.88 -2.21
CA VAL A 175 -13.31 -3.89 -1.99
C VAL A 175 -12.74 -2.48 -2.12
N GLY A 176 -11.57 -2.22 -1.52
CA GLY A 176 -10.87 -0.94 -1.63
C GLY A 176 -10.55 -0.57 -3.08
N GLU A 177 -9.99 -1.50 -3.86
CA GLU A 177 -9.73 -1.33 -5.30
C GLU A 177 -11.03 -1.00 -6.06
N GLY A 178 -12.10 -1.72 -5.77
CA GLY A 178 -13.42 -1.47 -6.35
C GLY A 178 -13.91 -0.05 -6.07
N ILE A 179 -13.79 0.42 -4.83
CA ILE A 179 -14.16 1.79 -4.42
C ILE A 179 -13.31 2.82 -5.16
N VAL A 180 -11.98 2.64 -5.21
CA VAL A 180 -11.07 3.55 -5.96
C VAL A 180 -11.47 3.62 -7.42
N SER A 181 -11.72 2.48 -8.05
CA SER A 181 -12.12 2.38 -9.45
C SER A 181 -13.47 3.07 -9.71
N SER A 182 -14.44 2.93 -8.80
CA SER A 182 -15.76 3.58 -8.93
C SER A 182 -15.68 5.10 -8.76
N ILE A 183 -14.90 5.59 -7.80
CA ILE A 183 -14.71 7.03 -7.60
C ILE A 183 -13.93 7.64 -8.79
N GLY A 184 -12.86 6.98 -9.23
CA GLY A 184 -12.03 7.46 -10.34
C GLY A 184 -12.73 7.44 -11.71
N SER A 185 -13.76 6.62 -11.88
CA SER A 185 -14.58 6.60 -13.10
C SER A 185 -15.70 7.63 -13.09
N SER A 186 -16.00 8.25 -11.94
CA SER A 186 -17.05 9.25 -11.80
C SER A 186 -16.65 10.59 -12.41
N GLU A 187 -17.55 11.22 -13.17
CA GLU A 187 -17.31 12.51 -13.83
C GLU A 187 -17.08 13.64 -12.83
N THR A 188 -17.83 13.65 -11.73
CA THR A 188 -17.72 14.68 -10.69
C THR A 188 -17.84 14.10 -9.28
N HIS A 189 -17.17 14.70 -8.31
CA HIS A 189 -17.32 14.33 -6.90
C HIS A 189 -18.77 14.46 -6.39
N LYS A 190 -19.55 15.38 -6.97
CA LYS A 190 -20.98 15.57 -6.64
C LYS A 190 -21.81 14.33 -6.96
N SER A 191 -21.56 13.68 -8.10
CA SER A 191 -22.29 12.47 -8.48
C SER A 191 -22.11 11.33 -7.47
N VAL A 192 -20.92 11.24 -6.87
CA VAL A 192 -20.59 10.26 -5.83
C VAL A 192 -21.30 10.60 -4.51
N LEU A 193 -21.36 11.88 -4.14
CA LEU A 193 -22.04 12.34 -2.93
C LEU A 193 -23.57 12.25 -3.03
N GLU A 194 -24.13 12.45 -4.22
CA GLU A 194 -25.58 12.33 -4.46
C GLU A 194 -26.06 10.88 -4.30
N ASN A 195 -25.28 9.90 -4.74
CA ASN A 195 -25.66 8.48 -4.72
C ASN A 195 -24.47 7.57 -4.37
N PRO A 196 -24.06 7.50 -3.08
CA PRO A 196 -22.93 6.65 -2.66
C PRO A 196 -23.18 5.15 -2.88
N ASP A 197 -24.45 4.72 -2.90
CA ASP A 197 -24.86 3.34 -3.14
C ASP A 197 -24.51 2.83 -4.55
N ASN A 198 -24.28 3.73 -5.51
CA ASN A 198 -23.81 3.30 -6.83
C ASN A 198 -22.41 2.68 -6.76
N ILE A 199 -21.57 3.15 -5.83
CA ILE A 199 -20.25 2.54 -5.61
C ILE A 199 -20.42 1.09 -5.19
N SER A 200 -21.23 0.82 -4.17
CA SER A 200 -21.39 -0.54 -3.65
C SER A 200 -21.97 -1.49 -4.70
N ARG A 201 -22.92 -1.05 -5.53
CA ARG A 201 -23.48 -1.88 -6.61
C ARG A 201 -22.42 -2.26 -7.65
N VAL A 202 -21.66 -1.28 -8.17
CA VAL A 202 -20.61 -1.52 -9.17
C VAL A 202 -19.51 -2.42 -8.61
N VAL A 203 -19.21 -2.29 -7.32
CA VAL A 203 -18.20 -3.09 -6.63
C VAL A 203 -18.67 -4.53 -6.42
N LEU A 204 -19.95 -4.75 -6.05
CA LEU A 204 -20.53 -6.09 -5.91
C LEU A 204 -20.66 -6.82 -7.25
N GLU A 205 -21.00 -6.12 -8.33
CA GLU A 205 -21.12 -6.71 -9.69
C GLU A 205 -19.81 -7.31 -10.22
N LYS A 206 -18.65 -6.87 -9.71
CA LYS A 206 -17.35 -7.39 -10.12
C LYS A 206 -16.99 -8.77 -9.52
N GLY A 207 -17.81 -9.32 -8.62
CA GLY A 207 -17.59 -10.66 -8.04
C GLY A 207 -16.28 -10.77 -7.24
N LEU A 208 -16.09 -9.85 -6.29
CA LEU A 208 -14.84 -9.72 -5.51
C LEU A 208 -14.57 -10.90 -4.56
N ASP A 209 -15.58 -11.70 -4.28
CA ASP A 209 -15.60 -12.89 -3.44
C ASP A 209 -15.13 -14.16 -4.17
N ALA A 210 -14.79 -14.07 -5.46
CA ALA A 210 -14.26 -15.19 -6.21
C ALA A 210 -12.92 -15.69 -5.61
N GLY A 211 -12.93 -16.94 -5.11
CA GLY A 211 -11.74 -17.61 -4.55
C GLY A 211 -11.36 -17.14 -3.15
N THR A 212 -12.28 -16.50 -2.43
CA THR A 212 -12.05 -16.06 -1.05
C THR A 212 -12.71 -17.00 -0.04
N ALA A 213 -12.16 -17.03 1.18
CA ALA A 213 -12.73 -17.79 2.29
C ALA A 213 -14.04 -17.16 2.82
N PHE A 214 -14.43 -16.01 2.29
CA PHE A 214 -15.58 -15.22 2.70
C PHE A 214 -16.48 -14.92 1.50
N GLU A 215 -17.76 -14.79 1.76
CA GLU A 215 -18.78 -14.31 0.83
C GLU A 215 -19.22 -12.92 1.28
N ILE A 216 -19.31 -11.97 0.35
CA ILE A 216 -19.71 -10.59 0.64
C ILE A 216 -21.23 -10.50 0.52
N LEU A 217 -21.92 -10.19 1.61
CA LEU A 217 -23.38 -10.01 1.61
C LEU A 217 -23.76 -8.59 1.21
N SER A 218 -23.09 -7.60 1.79
CA SER A 218 -23.29 -6.19 1.47
C SER A 218 -22.01 -5.39 1.63
N ILE A 219 -21.94 -4.30 0.88
CA ILE A 219 -20.94 -3.25 1.04
C ILE A 219 -21.73 -1.96 1.22
N ASP A 220 -21.60 -1.33 2.37
CA ASP A 220 -22.30 -0.09 2.68
C ASP A 220 -21.26 1.03 2.83
N ILE A 221 -21.44 2.17 2.18
CA ILE A 221 -20.53 3.30 2.38
C ILE A 221 -20.90 3.99 3.70
N ALA A 222 -20.01 3.90 4.69
CA ALA A 222 -20.23 4.46 6.02
C ALA A 222 -20.09 5.99 6.03
N ASP A 223 -19.16 6.51 5.23
CA ASP A 223 -18.68 7.88 5.31
C ASP A 223 -17.95 8.26 4.01
N ILE A 224 -18.17 9.48 3.52
CA ILE A 224 -17.47 10.06 2.38
C ILE A 224 -17.08 11.50 2.73
N ASP A 225 -15.78 11.73 2.91
CA ASP A 225 -15.23 13.05 3.17
C ASP A 225 -14.66 13.66 1.87
N ILE A 226 -14.85 14.97 1.70
CA ILE A 226 -14.20 15.73 0.62
C ILE A 226 -12.80 16.15 1.09
N GLY A 227 -11.80 15.75 0.34
CA GLY A 227 -10.39 16.06 0.59
C GLY A 227 -9.93 17.32 -0.15
N LYS A 228 -8.71 17.26 -0.69
CA LYS A 228 -8.10 18.38 -1.43
C LYS A 228 -8.56 18.41 -2.89
N ASN A 229 -8.58 19.58 -3.49
CA ASN A 229 -8.69 19.71 -4.93
C ASN A 229 -7.31 19.48 -5.56
N ILE A 230 -7.03 18.22 -5.92
CA ILE A 230 -5.75 17.83 -6.53
C ILE A 230 -5.60 18.47 -7.91
N GLY A 231 -6.69 18.66 -8.65
CA GLY A 231 -6.68 19.39 -9.93
C GLY A 231 -6.11 20.80 -9.80
N ALA A 232 -6.57 21.57 -8.80
CA ALA A 232 -6.08 22.92 -8.54
C ALA A 232 -4.62 22.95 -8.05
N VAL A 233 -4.22 21.98 -7.23
CA VAL A 233 -2.83 21.84 -6.77
C VAL A 233 -1.90 21.55 -7.95
N LEU A 234 -2.24 20.57 -8.78
CA LEU A 234 -1.45 20.24 -9.98
C LEU A 234 -1.37 21.42 -10.95
N GLN A 235 -2.45 22.19 -11.13
CA GLN A 235 -2.43 23.40 -11.96
C GLN A 235 -1.52 24.49 -11.39
N THR A 236 -1.50 24.65 -10.07
CA THR A 236 -0.62 25.60 -9.38
C THR A 236 0.84 25.19 -9.53
N ASP A 237 1.14 23.90 -9.30
CA ASP A 237 2.48 23.34 -9.45
C ASP A 237 2.99 23.47 -10.89
N GLN A 238 2.11 23.22 -11.87
CA GLN A 238 2.42 23.40 -13.29
C GLN A 238 2.71 24.85 -13.62
N ALA A 239 1.89 25.79 -13.13
CA ALA A 239 2.09 27.22 -13.36
C ALA A 239 3.39 27.74 -12.69
N GLU A 240 3.75 27.22 -11.51
CA GLU A 240 5.00 27.56 -10.84
C GLU A 240 6.21 27.03 -11.62
N ALA A 241 6.11 25.81 -12.15
CA ALA A 241 7.14 25.24 -13.03
C ALA A 241 7.31 26.08 -14.30
N ASP A 242 6.21 26.47 -14.96
CA ASP A 242 6.23 27.32 -16.15
C ASP A 242 6.82 28.71 -15.86
N LEU A 243 6.50 29.30 -14.71
CA LEU A 243 7.07 30.56 -14.25
C LEU A 243 8.59 30.45 -14.05
N LYS A 244 9.09 29.37 -13.44
CA LYS A 244 10.53 29.12 -13.28
C LYS A 244 11.23 28.99 -14.62
N ILE A 245 10.64 28.27 -15.58
CA ILE A 245 11.18 28.15 -16.95
C ILE A 245 11.21 29.51 -17.65
N ALA A 246 10.15 30.29 -17.53
CA ALA A 246 10.06 31.62 -18.12
C ALA A 246 11.11 32.58 -17.52
N GLN A 247 11.30 32.54 -16.20
CA GLN A 247 12.33 33.33 -15.51
C GLN A 247 13.74 32.92 -15.96
N ALA A 248 14.03 31.62 -16.03
CA ALA A 248 15.33 31.13 -16.50
C ALA A 248 15.62 31.57 -17.95
N LYS A 249 14.64 31.47 -18.86
CA LYS A 249 14.79 31.96 -20.25
C LYS A 249 14.97 33.48 -20.33
N ALA A 250 14.29 34.24 -19.45
CA ALA A 250 14.45 35.69 -19.40
C ALA A 250 15.84 36.08 -18.91
N GLU A 251 16.38 35.35 -17.92
CA GLU A 251 17.73 35.53 -17.42
C GLU A 251 18.80 35.15 -18.45
N GLU A 252 18.61 34.02 -19.14
CA GLU A 252 19.47 33.58 -20.26
C GLU A 252 19.53 34.65 -21.37
N ARG A 253 18.37 35.20 -21.77
CA ARG A 253 18.32 36.31 -22.75
C ARG A 253 19.01 37.56 -22.25
N ARG A 254 18.86 37.90 -20.97
CA ARG A 254 19.57 39.03 -20.35
C ARG A 254 21.07 38.81 -20.38
N ALA A 255 21.53 37.63 -20.00
CA ALA A 255 22.94 37.26 -20.01
C ALA A 255 23.51 37.34 -21.44
N MET A 256 22.81 36.80 -22.43
CA MET A 256 23.20 36.91 -23.85
C MET A 256 23.24 38.35 -24.33
N ALA A 257 22.25 39.18 -24.00
CA ALA A 257 22.25 40.59 -24.39
C ALA A 257 23.43 41.36 -23.79
N VAL A 258 23.76 41.10 -22.52
CA VAL A 258 24.93 41.69 -21.87
C VAL A 258 26.22 41.18 -22.53
N ALA A 259 26.33 39.88 -22.83
CA ALA A 259 27.48 39.32 -23.54
C ALA A 259 27.67 39.99 -24.91
N SER A 260 26.60 40.11 -25.71
CA SER A 260 26.64 40.81 -27.00
C SER A 260 26.98 42.30 -26.85
N GLU A 261 26.52 42.98 -25.79
CA GLU A 261 26.92 44.36 -25.52
C GLU A 261 28.42 44.48 -25.24
N GLN A 262 28.99 43.54 -24.47
CA GLN A 262 30.42 43.50 -24.18
C GLN A 262 31.24 43.15 -25.43
N GLU A 263 30.81 42.18 -26.23
CA GLU A 263 31.43 41.85 -27.52
C GLU A 263 31.44 43.06 -28.46
N ASN A 264 30.33 43.78 -28.57
CA ASN A 264 30.26 45.00 -29.39
C ASN A 264 31.16 46.12 -28.86
N LYS A 265 31.28 46.27 -27.54
CA LYS A 265 32.24 47.22 -26.93
C LYS A 265 33.68 46.83 -27.24
N ALA A 266 34.03 45.55 -27.13
CA ALA A 266 35.35 45.04 -27.47
C ALA A 266 35.66 45.25 -28.96
N LEU A 267 34.70 44.95 -29.85
CA LEU A 267 34.83 45.19 -31.29
C LEU A 267 35.00 46.67 -31.60
N ALA A 268 34.23 47.56 -30.95
CA ALA A 268 34.37 49.00 -31.12
C ALA A 268 35.75 49.49 -30.65
N GLN A 269 36.30 48.92 -29.58
CA GLN A 269 37.67 49.22 -29.14
C GLN A 269 38.71 48.70 -30.12
N GLU A 270 38.56 47.49 -30.64
CA GLU A 270 39.45 46.92 -31.67
C GLU A 270 39.45 47.78 -32.94
N MET A 271 38.27 48.17 -33.43
CA MET A 271 38.14 49.03 -34.60
C MET A 271 38.73 50.42 -34.34
N ARG A 272 38.56 50.99 -33.14
CA ARG A 272 39.25 52.23 -32.75
C ARG A 272 40.76 52.06 -32.74
N ALA A 273 41.28 50.94 -32.24
CA ALA A 273 42.71 50.66 -32.26
C ALA A 273 43.23 50.60 -33.71
N LYS A 274 42.50 49.98 -34.63
CA LYS A 274 42.83 49.96 -36.07
C LYS A 274 42.82 51.35 -36.70
N VAL A 275 41.85 52.20 -36.34
CA VAL A 275 41.83 53.60 -36.80
C VAL A 275 43.06 54.35 -36.29
N ILE A 276 43.42 54.19 -35.01
CA ILE A 276 44.61 54.81 -34.42
C ILE A 276 45.88 54.29 -35.11
N GLU A 277 45.97 53.00 -35.41
CA GLU A 277 47.09 52.41 -36.15
C GLU A 277 47.24 53.03 -37.54
N ALA A 278 46.14 53.14 -38.31
CA ALA A 278 46.13 53.78 -39.61
C ALA A 278 46.44 55.29 -39.53
N GLU A 279 45.90 56.00 -38.54
CA GLU A 279 46.24 57.42 -38.30
C GLU A 279 47.72 57.59 -37.96
N ALA A 280 48.31 56.64 -37.22
CA ALA A 280 49.74 56.66 -36.88
C ALA A 280 50.66 56.40 -38.09
N GLU A 281 50.17 55.77 -39.16
CA GLU A 281 50.91 55.65 -40.41
C GLU A 281 51.11 57.01 -41.09
N VAL A 282 50.19 57.97 -40.93
CA VAL A 282 50.28 59.29 -41.58
C VAL A 282 51.49 60.09 -41.07
N PRO A 283 51.73 60.26 -39.74
CA PRO A 283 52.97 60.84 -39.23
C PRO A 283 54.22 60.05 -39.61
N ARG A 284 54.17 58.72 -39.67
CA ARG A 284 55.32 57.91 -40.08
C ARG A 284 55.68 58.14 -41.55
N ALA A 285 54.70 58.16 -42.43
CA ALA A 285 54.87 58.47 -43.84
C ALA A 285 55.33 59.92 -44.06
N MET A 286 54.80 60.88 -43.29
CA MET A 286 55.30 62.27 -43.31
C MET A 286 56.75 62.35 -42.85
N ALA A 287 57.12 61.66 -41.77
CA ALA A 287 58.50 61.61 -41.28
C ALA A 287 59.45 60.98 -42.32
N GLU A 288 58.99 59.96 -43.05
CA GLU A 288 59.72 59.35 -44.16
C GLU A 288 59.87 60.32 -45.35
N ALA A 289 58.82 61.06 -45.72
CA ALA A 289 58.87 62.10 -46.74
C ALA A 289 59.84 63.25 -46.38
N PHE A 290 59.93 63.63 -45.09
CA PHE A 290 60.92 64.58 -44.61
C PHE A 290 62.36 64.03 -44.71
N ARG A 291 62.58 62.75 -44.38
CA ARG A 291 63.92 62.12 -44.50
C ARG A 291 64.37 61.96 -45.95
N ASN A 292 63.44 61.61 -46.84
CA ASN A 292 63.70 61.41 -48.26
C ASN A 292 63.76 62.74 -49.05
N GLY A 293 63.57 63.89 -48.38
CA GLY A 293 63.68 65.22 -48.99
C GLY A 293 62.52 65.63 -49.89
N GLN A 294 61.39 64.91 -49.82
CA GLN A 294 60.20 65.15 -50.65
C GLN A 294 59.27 66.23 -50.08
N LEU A 295 59.42 66.59 -48.81
CA LEU A 295 58.64 67.65 -48.14
C LEU A 295 59.56 68.65 -47.44
N GLY A 296 59.39 69.94 -47.73
CA GLY A 296 60.22 71.02 -47.16
C GLY A 296 59.65 71.60 -45.86
N ILE A 297 60.51 72.27 -45.08
CA ILE A 297 60.11 72.96 -43.83
C ILE A 297 59.04 74.02 -44.09
N MET A 298 59.14 74.76 -45.21
CA MET A 298 58.15 75.77 -45.59
C MET A 298 56.78 75.18 -45.92
N ASP A 299 56.73 73.96 -46.45
CA ASP A 299 55.47 73.28 -46.79
C ASP A 299 54.76 72.76 -45.52
N TYR A 300 55.52 72.29 -44.52
CA TYR A 300 54.98 71.94 -43.21
C TYR A 300 54.35 73.13 -42.49
N TYR A 301 55.02 74.29 -42.50
CA TYR A 301 54.48 75.52 -41.91
C TYR A 301 53.21 75.99 -42.62
N ARG A 302 53.12 75.85 -43.95
CA ARG A 302 51.88 76.15 -44.68
C ARG A 302 50.75 75.19 -44.31
N MET A 303 51.02 73.89 -44.23
CA MET A 303 50.04 72.89 -43.80
C MET A 303 49.52 73.20 -42.39
N LYS A 304 50.41 73.52 -41.44
CA LYS A 304 50.04 73.92 -40.08
C LYS A 304 49.19 75.19 -40.04
N ASN A 305 49.47 76.17 -40.89
CA ASN A 305 48.65 77.38 -40.97
C ASN A 305 47.25 77.08 -41.52
N ILE A 306 47.13 76.23 -42.54
CA ILE A 306 45.84 75.82 -43.11
C ILE A 306 45.03 74.99 -42.09
N GLU A 307 45.68 74.08 -41.35
CA GLU A 307 45.05 73.36 -40.23
C GLU A 307 44.54 74.31 -39.15
N ALA A 308 45.33 75.31 -38.77
CA ALA A 308 44.95 76.31 -37.76
C ALA A 308 43.76 77.17 -38.21
N ASP A 309 43.75 77.62 -39.47
CA ASP A 309 42.63 78.35 -40.06
C ASP A 309 41.36 77.49 -40.15
N THR A 310 41.51 76.21 -40.52
CA THR A 310 40.39 75.27 -40.61
C THR A 310 39.81 74.99 -39.21
N SER A 311 40.67 74.78 -38.21
CA SER A 311 40.27 74.61 -36.81
C SER A 311 39.58 75.85 -36.24
N MET A 312 40.08 77.05 -36.56
CA MET A 312 39.39 78.30 -36.19
C MET A 312 38.00 78.37 -36.86
N ARG A 313 37.89 78.05 -38.16
CA ARG A 313 36.61 78.05 -38.88
C ARG A 313 35.62 77.03 -38.33
N GLU A 314 36.05 75.81 -38.03
CA GLU A 314 35.19 74.77 -37.43
C GLU A 314 34.68 75.19 -36.05
N ASN A 315 35.54 75.78 -35.20
CA ASN A 315 35.15 76.27 -33.89
C ASN A 315 34.21 77.48 -33.96
N ILE A 316 34.28 78.30 -35.01
CA ILE A 316 33.35 79.40 -35.27
C ILE A 316 32.02 78.88 -35.82
N ALA A 317 32.04 77.87 -36.71
CA ALA A 317 30.86 77.29 -37.36
C ALA A 317 30.06 76.36 -36.42
N ASN A 318 30.73 75.67 -35.52
CA ASN A 318 30.14 74.86 -34.45
C ASN A 318 30.71 75.29 -33.10
N PRO A 319 30.17 76.35 -32.48
CA PRO A 319 30.52 76.67 -31.10
C PRO A 319 30.04 75.52 -30.21
N LYS A 320 30.95 74.57 -29.91
CA LYS A 320 30.64 73.42 -29.07
C LYS A 320 30.09 73.91 -27.74
N ASP A 321 28.89 73.45 -27.43
CA ASP A 321 28.14 73.62 -26.20
C ASP A 321 29.00 73.24 -24.97
N LYS A 322 29.77 74.19 -24.44
CA LYS A 322 30.39 74.12 -23.11
C LYS A 322 29.31 74.36 -22.06
N GLY A 323 28.33 73.45 -21.99
CA GLY A 323 27.11 73.79 -21.27
C GLY A 323 26.11 72.67 -21.04
N LYS A 324 26.51 71.39 -20.89
CA LYS A 324 25.68 70.39 -20.18
C LYS A 324 26.42 69.08 -19.95
N LYS A 325 26.69 68.77 -18.67
CA LYS A 325 26.34 67.50 -18.00
C LYS A 325 26.84 67.53 -16.54
N LYS A 326 25.90 67.78 -15.62
CA LYS A 326 25.74 66.94 -14.43
C LYS A 326 25.02 65.67 -14.86
#